data_AF-A0A522D6W3-F1
#
_entry.id   AF-A0A522D6W3-F1
#
_cell.length_a   1.000
_cell.length_b   1.000
_cell.length_c   1.000
_cell.angle_alpha   90.00
_cell.angle_beta   90.00
_cell.angle_gamma   90.00
#
_symmetry.space_group_name_H-M   'P 1'
#
loop_
_entity.id
_entity.type
_entity.pdbx_description
1 polymer ?
#
loop_
_entity_poly.entity_id
_entity_poly.type
_entity_poly.pdbx_seq_one_letter_code
_entity_poly.pdbx_strand_id
1 'polypeptide(L)'
;MKIKKLIMFVIIMAGIPAWESIVHAVRVEDPVERSPFRVTIGMDRFVFTEDEPVTVNIVIRNNSDKKESFRVYDTSGHTNAYTTFQPVVMDSGGREAETTVPHRLMNRNFDEVVRDLDPRELTLMPNETMVHTINLKTLYSLDMDIEYRVKGYFYPDARDQAVLMSENTLTFKIVRSPGRERKSVIAGIKRELAPSEVVVLLLSAERENNWNNFFKYLRAEKFINAYPQFVQMYTNADEMEKLKIIEDFNKFLMRPRTDYIKEFRVLRESIEDDKSAAYVDVQVKRYAPRKPISYTYRYTLEKFRDFWLCTDIEATVNKGESR
;
A
#
# COMPACT_ATOMS: atom_id res chain seq x y z
N MET A 1 -105.26 41.34 12.31
CA MET A 1 -105.78 42.60 11.71
C MET A 1 -104.65 43.65 11.75
N LYS A 2 -104.60 44.59 10.80
CA LYS A 2 -103.50 45.58 10.65
C LYS A 2 -103.49 46.65 11.76
N ILE A 3 -102.34 47.33 11.94
CA ILE A 3 -102.09 48.78 12.26
C ILE A 3 -100.80 48.88 13.13
N LYS A 4 -99.66 49.37 12.58
CA LYS A 4 -99.07 50.73 12.73
C LYS A 4 -98.78 51.11 14.20
N LYS A 5 -97.68 51.76 14.62
CA LYS A 5 -96.52 52.48 14.04
C LYS A 5 -95.42 52.43 15.15
N LEU A 6 -94.13 52.70 14.94
CA LEU A 6 -93.55 53.99 14.54
C LEU A 6 -92.09 53.81 14.10
N ILE A 7 -91.65 54.67 13.18
CA ILE A 7 -90.27 54.75 12.66
C ILE A 7 -89.54 55.90 13.39
N MET A 8 -88.26 55.72 13.72
CA MET A 8 -87.30 56.81 13.63
C MET A 8 -85.96 56.30 13.09
N PHE A 9 -85.37 57.09 12.20
CA PHE A 9 -84.24 56.78 11.31
C PHE A 9 -82.96 57.55 11.77
N VAL A 10 -81.86 57.41 11.00
CA VAL A 10 -80.54 58.14 11.07
C VAL A 10 -79.47 57.45 11.95
N ILE A 11 -78.24 57.13 11.48
CA ILE A 11 -77.71 56.90 10.11
C ILE A 11 -76.37 56.08 10.13
N ILE A 12 -76.17 55.24 9.11
CA ILE A 12 -74.91 54.77 8.44
C ILE A 12 -73.56 54.80 9.21
N MET A 13 -72.96 53.61 9.35
CA MET A 13 -71.64 53.25 8.77
C MET A 13 -71.56 51.71 8.62
N ALA A 14 -70.89 51.23 7.55
CA ALA A 14 -70.90 49.82 7.15
C ALA A 14 -69.58 49.11 7.49
N GLY A 15 -69.62 47.80 7.79
CA GLY A 15 -68.41 47.00 8.00
C GLY A 15 -68.61 45.80 8.93
N ILE A 16 -69.12 44.70 8.35
CA ILE A 16 -69.24 43.33 8.89
C ILE A 16 -68.25 43.00 10.05
N PRO A 17 -68.71 42.67 11.28
CA PRO A 17 -67.88 41.99 12.26
C PRO A 17 -67.83 40.48 11.92
N ALA A 18 -66.65 39.99 11.52
CA ALA A 18 -66.41 38.56 11.40
C ALA A 18 -66.26 37.90 12.79
N TRP A 19 -66.58 36.61 12.88
CA TRP A 19 -66.39 35.79 14.09
C TRP A 19 -64.96 35.89 14.64
N GLU A 20 -64.79 36.45 15.84
CA GLU A 20 -63.60 36.20 16.66
C GLU A 20 -63.77 34.85 17.39
N SER A 21 -63.30 33.79 16.73
CA SER A 21 -63.05 32.50 17.37
C SER A 21 -61.84 32.61 18.28
N ILE A 22 -61.93 32.00 19.46
CA ILE A 22 -60.86 31.93 20.47
C ILE A 22 -59.57 31.37 19.83
N VAL A 23 -58.59 32.24 19.59
CA VAL A 23 -57.24 31.80 19.22
C VAL A 23 -56.54 31.33 20.49
N HIS A 24 -56.47 30.01 20.67
CA HIS A 24 -55.42 29.44 21.50
C HIS A 24 -54.09 29.92 20.93
N ALA A 25 -53.33 30.69 21.71
CA ALA A 25 -51.97 31.06 21.36
C ALA A 25 -51.15 29.77 21.29
N VAL A 26 -50.97 29.24 20.07
CA VAL A 26 -50.07 28.13 19.81
C VAL A 26 -48.68 28.61 20.20
N ARG A 27 -48.20 28.09 21.34
CA ARG A 27 -46.82 28.24 21.74
C ARG A 27 -46.01 27.47 20.70
N VAL A 28 -45.43 28.20 19.75
CA VAL A 28 -44.47 27.62 18.80
C VAL A 28 -43.28 27.20 19.64
N GLU A 29 -43.16 25.90 19.90
CA GLU A 29 -41.93 25.32 20.43
C GLU A 29 -40.83 25.58 19.40
N ASP A 30 -39.69 26.09 19.88
CA ASP A 30 -38.58 26.49 19.01
C ASP A 30 -38.10 25.31 18.14
N PRO A 31 -37.69 25.58 16.88
CA PRO A 31 -37.36 24.53 15.94
C PRO A 31 -36.08 23.81 16.39
N VAL A 32 -36.25 22.59 16.94
CA VAL A 32 -35.24 21.54 17.20
C VAL A 32 -33.84 22.13 17.37
N GLU A 33 -33.46 22.45 18.61
CA GLU A 33 -32.18 23.07 18.94
C GLU A 33 -31.04 22.42 18.15
N ARG A 34 -30.55 23.15 17.14
CA ARG A 34 -29.39 22.72 16.38
C ARG A 34 -28.22 22.73 17.34
N SER A 35 -27.60 21.57 17.51
CA SER A 35 -26.42 21.44 18.36
C SER A 35 -25.45 22.59 18.13
N PRO A 36 -24.89 23.20 19.19
CA PRO A 36 -23.97 24.32 19.04
C PRO A 36 -22.68 23.93 18.31
N PHE A 37 -22.36 22.64 18.25
CA PHE A 37 -21.17 22.12 17.58
C PHE A 37 -21.45 21.71 16.14
N ARG A 38 -20.58 22.14 15.22
CA ARG A 38 -20.47 21.59 13.86
C ARG A 38 -19.26 20.68 13.77
N VAL A 39 -19.39 19.61 13.00
CA VAL A 39 -18.35 18.59 12.83
C VAL A 39 -17.97 18.49 11.36
N THR A 40 -16.70 18.63 11.06
CA THR A 40 -16.12 18.46 9.72
C THR A 40 -14.95 17.49 9.81
N ILE A 41 -14.69 16.70 8.78
CA ILE A 41 -13.50 15.85 8.70
C ILE A 41 -12.56 16.32 7.59
N GLY A 42 -11.26 16.20 7.81
CA GLY A 42 -10.19 16.51 6.85
C GLY A 42 -9.13 15.42 6.82
N MET A 43 -8.41 15.30 5.70
CA MET A 43 -7.27 14.40 5.52
C MET A 43 -6.22 15.12 4.67
N ASP A 44 -4.94 14.90 4.94
CA ASP A 44 -3.85 15.60 4.23
C ASP A 44 -3.66 15.10 2.79
N ARG A 45 -4.17 13.89 2.49
CA ARG A 45 -4.14 13.23 1.19
C ARG A 45 -5.31 12.24 1.05
N PHE A 46 -5.65 11.89 -0.18
CA PHE A 46 -6.69 10.89 -0.50
C PHE A 46 -6.12 9.57 -1.07
N VAL A 47 -4.80 9.50 -1.24
CA VAL A 47 -4.08 8.31 -1.70
C VAL A 47 -2.91 8.10 -0.75
N PHE A 48 -2.87 6.93 -0.12
CA PHE A 48 -1.86 6.53 0.88
C PHE A 48 -1.12 5.30 0.40
N THR A 49 0.12 5.10 0.86
CA THR A 49 0.81 3.81 0.63
C THR A 49 0.50 2.76 1.71
N GLU A 50 0.87 1.51 1.45
CA GLU A 50 0.81 0.39 2.42
C GLU A 50 1.56 0.73 3.72
N ASP A 51 2.70 1.43 3.62
CA ASP A 51 3.57 1.77 4.75
C ASP A 51 3.16 3.08 5.48
N GLU A 52 2.32 3.93 4.87
CA GLU A 52 1.95 5.24 5.43
C GLU A 52 0.78 5.18 6.43
N PRO A 53 0.77 5.99 7.51
CA PRO A 53 -0.41 6.13 8.37
C PRO A 53 -1.55 6.82 7.62
N VAL A 54 -2.79 6.39 7.88
CA VAL A 54 -3.99 6.98 7.26
C VAL A 54 -4.63 7.91 8.28
N THR A 55 -4.16 9.16 8.33
CA THR A 55 -4.62 10.16 9.30
C THR A 55 -5.91 10.85 8.85
N VAL A 56 -6.88 10.93 9.76
CA VAL A 56 -8.08 11.76 9.64
C VAL A 56 -8.12 12.77 10.79
N ASN A 57 -8.43 14.01 10.45
CA ASN A 57 -8.60 15.13 11.37
C ASN A 57 -10.11 15.37 11.55
N ILE A 58 -10.63 15.10 12.74
CA ILE A 58 -12.00 15.47 13.13
C ILE A 58 -11.94 16.88 13.71
N VAL A 59 -12.72 17.77 13.12
CA VAL A 59 -12.72 19.22 13.41
C VAL A 59 -14.07 19.57 14.03
N ILE A 60 -14.06 19.91 15.31
CA ILE A 60 -15.25 20.38 16.05
C ILE A 60 -15.18 21.89 16.15
N ARG A 61 -16.19 22.60 15.65
CA ARG A 61 -16.31 24.05 15.79
C ARG A 61 -17.53 24.42 16.61
N ASN A 62 -17.35 25.29 17.61
CA ASN A 62 -18.47 25.95 18.26
C ASN A 62 -19.05 27.01 17.31
N ASN A 63 -20.31 26.83 16.91
CA ASN A 63 -21.06 27.69 16.00
C ASN A 63 -22.14 28.52 16.75
N SER A 64 -22.17 28.47 18.08
CA SER A 64 -23.00 29.36 18.91
C SER A 64 -22.33 30.72 19.16
N ASP A 65 -23.08 31.63 19.76
CA ASP A 65 -22.62 32.92 20.30
C ASP A 65 -22.08 32.83 21.73
N LYS A 66 -22.10 31.63 22.34
CA LYS A 66 -21.72 31.38 23.74
C LYS A 66 -20.49 30.47 23.83
N LYS A 67 -19.91 30.36 25.03
CA LYS A 67 -18.95 29.30 25.32
C LYS A 67 -19.72 27.99 25.54
N GLU A 68 -19.23 26.91 24.96
CA GLU A 68 -19.89 25.60 24.97
C GLU A 68 -18.88 24.53 25.37
N SER A 69 -19.32 23.50 26.09
CA SER A 69 -18.43 22.47 26.64
C SER A 69 -18.85 21.06 26.26
N PHE A 70 -17.89 20.14 26.23
CA PHE A 70 -18.08 18.73 25.93
C PHE A 70 -17.03 17.87 26.65
N ARG A 71 -17.31 16.57 26.81
CA ARG A 71 -16.46 15.63 27.54
C ARG A 71 -15.69 14.71 26.60
N VAL A 72 -14.37 14.76 26.72
CA VAL A 72 -13.44 13.82 26.09
C VAL A 72 -13.06 12.74 27.09
N TYR A 73 -13.36 11.48 26.77
CA TYR A 73 -12.91 10.33 27.55
C TYR A 73 -11.57 9.87 26.96
N ASP A 74 -10.46 10.25 27.61
CA ASP A 74 -9.10 10.07 27.13
C ASP A 74 -8.67 8.60 27.24
N THR A 75 -8.23 8.00 26.12
CA THR A 75 -7.96 6.56 26.02
C THR A 75 -6.47 6.24 26.12
N SER A 76 -5.64 7.17 26.57
CA SER A 76 -4.16 7.12 26.54
C SER A 76 -3.48 5.98 27.34
N GLY A 77 -4.25 5.09 27.97
CA GLY A 77 -3.78 3.82 28.55
C GLY A 77 -4.62 2.58 28.22
N HIS A 78 -5.66 2.69 27.39
CA HIS A 78 -6.65 1.61 27.17
C HIS A 78 -6.96 1.37 25.69
N THR A 79 -7.30 0.12 25.33
CA THR A 79 -7.68 -0.31 23.97
C THR A 79 -9.00 0.26 23.43
N ASN A 80 -9.69 1.09 24.21
CA ASN A 80 -11.06 1.57 23.94
C ASN A 80 -11.06 2.85 23.09
N ALA A 81 -10.42 2.84 21.92
CA ALA A 81 -10.26 4.02 21.05
C ALA A 81 -11.56 4.59 20.41
N TYR A 82 -12.73 4.08 20.80
CA TYR A 82 -14.04 4.56 20.39
C TYR A 82 -14.78 5.06 21.64
N THR A 83 -14.72 6.38 21.88
CA THR A 83 -15.50 7.07 22.93
C THR A 83 -16.15 8.31 22.33
N THR A 84 -15.56 9.48 22.53
CA THR A 84 -16.01 10.81 22.06
C THR A 84 -15.90 10.98 20.55
N PHE A 85 -14.87 10.39 19.94
CA PHE A 85 -14.55 10.53 18.51
C PHE A 85 -14.61 9.15 17.83
N GLN A 86 -15.47 9.00 16.82
CA GLN A 86 -15.69 7.72 16.15
C GLN A 86 -15.72 7.92 14.62
N PRO A 87 -14.57 7.78 13.92
CA PRO A 87 -14.57 7.73 12.47
C PRO A 87 -15.09 6.36 12.01
N VAL A 88 -16.07 6.35 11.12
CA VAL A 88 -16.62 5.13 10.51
C VAL A 88 -16.12 5.02 9.08
N VAL A 89 -15.51 3.88 8.75
CA VAL A 89 -14.94 3.60 7.43
C VAL A 89 -15.78 2.55 6.71
N MET A 90 -16.29 2.89 5.52
CA MET A 90 -17.11 2.03 4.67
C MET A 90 -16.39 1.69 3.36
N ASP A 91 -16.56 0.48 2.86
CA ASP A 91 -16.14 0.08 1.51
C ASP A 91 -17.03 0.71 0.42
N SER A 92 -16.66 0.51 -0.85
CA SER A 92 -17.43 0.99 -2.01
C SER A 92 -18.82 0.36 -2.15
N GLY A 93 -19.07 -0.77 -1.49
CA GLY A 93 -20.37 -1.44 -1.36
C GLY A 93 -21.22 -0.94 -0.19
N GLY A 94 -20.72 0.01 0.61
CA GLY A 94 -21.41 0.55 1.78
C GLY A 94 -21.36 -0.36 3.03
N ARG A 95 -20.54 -1.40 3.02
CA ARG A 95 -20.27 -2.24 4.21
C ARG A 95 -19.17 -1.59 5.03
N GLU A 96 -19.21 -1.76 6.35
CA GLU A 96 -18.12 -1.26 7.19
C GLU A 96 -16.84 -2.08 6.98
N ALA A 97 -15.68 -1.41 7.03
CA ALA A 97 -14.38 -2.07 7.02
C ALA A 97 -14.20 -2.92 8.30
N GLU A 98 -13.43 -4.00 8.20
CA GLU A 98 -13.18 -4.87 9.35
C GLU A 98 -12.46 -4.10 10.47
N THR A 99 -13.01 -4.14 11.68
CA THR A 99 -12.48 -3.37 12.82
C THR A 99 -11.39 -4.17 13.55
N THR A 100 -10.19 -3.59 13.70
CA THR A 100 -9.05 -4.22 14.37
C THR A 100 -9.20 -4.21 15.90
N VAL A 101 -9.93 -3.23 16.44
CA VAL A 101 -10.23 -3.18 17.88
C VAL A 101 -11.52 -3.94 18.20
N PRO A 102 -11.59 -4.66 19.33
CA PRO A 102 -12.72 -5.55 19.65
C PRO A 102 -14.02 -4.82 20.03
N HIS A 103 -14.02 -3.48 20.12
CA HIS A 103 -15.09 -2.71 20.78
C HIS A 103 -15.51 -1.48 19.96
N ARG A 104 -16.75 -1.50 19.47
CA ARG A 104 -17.48 -0.34 18.96
C ARG A 104 -18.72 -0.11 19.83
N LEU A 105 -18.96 1.13 20.24
CA LEU A 105 -19.96 1.49 21.26
C LEU A 105 -21.42 1.18 20.89
N MET A 106 -21.74 1.00 19.61
CA MET A 106 -23.12 0.85 19.13
C MET A 106 -23.93 -0.35 19.67
N ASN A 107 -23.32 -1.29 20.39
CA ASN A 107 -23.99 -2.50 20.91
C ASN A 107 -23.65 -2.84 22.39
N ARG A 108 -23.17 -1.89 23.21
CA ARG A 108 -22.92 -2.12 24.65
C ARG A 108 -23.39 -0.95 25.52
N ASN A 109 -23.55 -1.22 26.81
CA ASN A 109 -23.84 -0.17 27.79
C ASN A 109 -22.62 0.75 27.94
N PHE A 110 -22.81 2.05 27.69
CA PHE A 110 -21.74 3.05 27.74
C PHE A 110 -21.07 3.12 29.11
N ASP A 111 -21.83 2.96 30.19
CA ASP A 111 -21.35 2.96 31.57
C ASP A 111 -20.27 1.90 31.84
N GLU A 112 -20.24 0.80 31.09
CA GLU A 112 -19.21 -0.24 31.21
C GLU A 112 -17.91 0.13 30.49
N VAL A 113 -17.99 0.88 29.39
CA VAL A 113 -16.84 1.20 28.51
C VAL A 113 -16.07 2.42 29.02
N VAL A 114 -16.76 3.36 29.67
CA VAL A 114 -16.17 4.58 30.25
C VAL A 114 -15.98 4.52 31.77
N ARG A 115 -16.25 3.37 32.40
CA ARG A 115 -16.21 3.21 33.88
C ARG A 115 -14.88 3.63 34.50
N ASP A 116 -13.79 3.23 33.85
CA ASP A 116 -12.42 3.40 34.31
C ASP A 116 -11.67 4.49 33.53
N LEU A 117 -12.40 5.40 32.86
CA LEU A 117 -11.86 6.53 32.10
C LEU A 117 -12.27 7.86 32.76
N ASP A 118 -11.28 8.67 33.14
CA ASP A 118 -11.53 10.01 33.66
C ASP A 118 -11.96 10.97 32.54
N PRO A 119 -13.17 11.57 32.60
CA PRO A 119 -13.63 12.52 31.59
C PRO A 119 -12.90 13.86 31.74
N ARG A 120 -12.38 14.36 30.62
CA ARG A 120 -11.82 15.71 30.51
C ARG A 120 -12.85 16.63 29.86
N GLU A 121 -13.30 17.65 30.59
CA GLU A 121 -14.16 18.68 30.02
C GLU A 121 -13.32 19.66 29.20
N LEU A 122 -13.71 19.85 27.94
CA LEU A 122 -13.16 20.87 27.05
C LEU A 122 -14.23 21.93 26.80
N THR A 123 -13.85 23.20 26.93
CA THR A 123 -14.71 24.35 26.61
C THR A 123 -14.17 25.04 25.37
N LEU A 124 -15.05 25.33 24.41
CA LEU A 124 -14.78 26.12 23.22
C LEU A 124 -15.49 27.46 23.29
N MET A 125 -14.76 28.54 23.07
CA MET A 125 -15.29 29.89 22.88
C MET A 125 -16.10 30.01 21.57
N PRO A 126 -16.91 31.06 21.38
CA PRO A 126 -17.65 31.27 20.12
C PRO A 126 -16.70 31.26 18.92
N ASN A 127 -17.02 30.46 17.89
CA ASN A 127 -16.19 30.21 16.70
C ASN A 127 -14.85 29.49 16.93
N GLU A 128 -14.51 29.11 18.17
CA GLU A 128 -13.31 28.30 18.44
C GLU A 128 -13.47 26.88 17.86
N THR A 129 -12.34 26.28 17.51
CA THR A 129 -12.27 25.00 16.81
C THR A 129 -11.24 24.08 17.46
N MET A 130 -11.64 22.87 17.83
CA MET A 130 -10.73 21.78 18.20
C MET A 130 -10.47 20.89 17.00
N VAL A 131 -9.23 20.42 16.84
CA VAL A 131 -8.86 19.36 15.91
C VAL A 131 -8.40 18.14 16.70
N HIS A 132 -8.92 16.96 16.35
CA HIS A 132 -8.52 15.67 16.90
C HIS A 132 -8.08 14.73 15.76
N THR A 133 -6.83 14.29 15.79
CA THR A 133 -6.22 13.47 14.72
C THR A 133 -6.20 11.99 15.10
N ILE A 134 -6.74 11.14 14.23
CA ILE A 134 -6.82 9.68 14.41
C ILE A 134 -6.15 8.98 13.22
N ASN A 135 -5.38 7.92 13.48
CA ASN A 135 -4.88 7.03 12.43
C ASN A 135 -5.86 5.88 12.20
N LEU A 136 -6.52 5.82 11.05
CA LEU A 136 -7.53 4.79 10.76
C LEU A 136 -6.94 3.37 10.74
N LYS A 137 -5.64 3.20 10.44
CA LYS A 137 -4.96 1.88 10.47
C LYS A 137 -4.81 1.28 11.88
N THR A 138 -5.00 2.06 12.96
CA THR A 138 -5.05 1.48 14.33
C THR A 138 -6.45 1.00 14.71
N LEU A 139 -7.48 1.38 13.94
CA LEU A 139 -8.88 1.07 14.22
C LEU A 139 -9.47 0.04 13.26
N TYR A 140 -9.01 0.02 12.00
CA TYR A 140 -9.54 -0.80 10.92
C TYR A 140 -8.44 -1.58 10.18
N SER A 141 -8.78 -2.79 9.76
CA SER A 141 -8.06 -3.56 8.75
C SER A 141 -8.46 -2.99 7.38
N LEU A 142 -7.52 -2.32 6.72
CA LEU A 142 -7.74 -1.59 5.47
C LEU A 142 -6.93 -2.23 4.34
N ASP A 143 -7.65 -2.80 3.37
CA ASP A 143 -7.08 -3.47 2.21
C ASP A 143 -6.52 -2.50 1.16
N MET A 144 -5.59 -3.01 0.35
CA MET A 144 -5.07 -2.31 -0.82
C MET A 144 -6.07 -2.33 -1.98
N ASP A 145 -5.94 -1.33 -2.86
CA ASP A 145 -6.68 -1.22 -4.13
C ASP A 145 -8.22 -1.10 -3.97
N ILE A 146 -8.73 -0.95 -2.73
CA ILE A 146 -10.13 -0.61 -2.40
C ILE A 146 -10.28 0.90 -2.17
N GLU A 147 -11.39 1.48 -2.66
CA GLU A 147 -11.82 2.83 -2.31
C GLU A 147 -12.74 2.80 -1.07
N TYR A 148 -12.33 3.51 -0.03
CA TYR A 148 -13.04 3.64 1.23
C TYR A 148 -13.67 5.02 1.39
N ARG A 149 -14.77 5.09 2.15
CA ARG A 149 -15.48 6.32 2.52
C ARG A 149 -15.44 6.49 4.04
N VAL A 150 -15.05 7.67 4.51
CA VAL A 150 -14.96 7.99 5.94
C VAL A 150 -16.05 9.00 6.31
N LYS A 151 -16.75 8.73 7.41
CA LYS A 151 -17.66 9.68 8.05
C LYS A 151 -17.31 9.83 9.53
N GLY A 152 -17.23 11.06 10.02
CA GLY A 152 -16.95 11.34 11.43
C GLY A 152 -18.24 11.32 12.25
N TYR A 153 -18.19 10.68 13.41
CA TYR A 153 -19.22 10.79 14.46
C TYR A 153 -18.55 11.34 15.73
N PHE A 154 -19.23 12.29 16.37
CA PHE A 154 -18.78 12.96 17.59
C PHE A 154 -19.90 12.91 18.63
N TYR A 155 -19.53 12.56 19.86
CA TYR A 155 -20.43 12.40 21.01
C TYR A 155 -20.04 13.46 22.06
N PRO A 156 -20.75 14.60 22.16
CA PRO A 156 -20.39 15.69 23.08
C PRO A 156 -20.35 15.27 24.55
N ASP A 157 -21.18 14.31 24.95
CA ASP A 157 -20.90 13.45 26.09
C ASP A 157 -21.20 12.01 25.66
N ALA A 158 -20.26 11.09 25.89
CA ALA A 158 -20.48 9.67 25.62
C ALA A 158 -21.59 9.07 26.51
N ARG A 159 -21.97 9.72 27.61
CA ARG A 159 -23.12 9.29 28.44
C ARG A 159 -24.47 9.78 27.89
N ASP A 160 -24.46 10.73 26.96
CA ASP A 160 -25.67 11.22 26.31
C ASP A 160 -25.89 10.51 24.96
N GLN A 161 -27.14 10.43 24.51
CA GLN A 161 -27.51 9.85 23.21
C GLN A 161 -27.35 10.84 22.05
N ALA A 162 -26.92 12.08 22.33
CA ALA A 162 -26.65 13.10 21.33
C ALA A 162 -25.43 12.74 20.46
N VAL A 163 -25.66 12.41 19.19
CA VAL A 163 -24.60 12.09 18.21
C VAL A 163 -24.58 13.11 17.08
N LEU A 164 -23.41 13.67 16.81
CA LEU A 164 -23.18 14.64 15.75
C LEU A 164 -22.39 14.00 14.62
N MET A 165 -22.98 14.01 13.43
CA MET A 165 -22.37 13.47 12.21
C MET A 165 -21.61 14.57 11.47
N SER A 166 -20.50 14.22 10.82
CA SER A 166 -19.75 15.15 10.00
C SER A 166 -20.59 15.66 8.81
N GLU A 167 -20.53 16.98 8.57
CA GLU A 167 -21.23 17.64 7.45
C GLU A 167 -20.74 17.12 6.09
N ASN A 168 -19.48 16.70 6.02
CA ASN A 168 -18.86 16.10 4.84
C ASN A 168 -18.54 14.61 5.01
N THR A 169 -18.12 13.97 3.92
CA THR A 169 -17.65 12.59 3.84
C THR A 169 -16.43 12.59 2.94
N LEU A 170 -15.38 11.86 3.30
CA LEU A 170 -14.13 11.80 2.53
C LEU A 170 -13.97 10.44 1.87
N THR A 171 -13.32 10.40 0.70
CA THR A 171 -12.90 9.15 0.07
C THR A 171 -11.38 9.02 0.11
N PHE A 172 -10.87 7.81 0.33
CA PHE A 172 -9.45 7.53 0.21
C PHE A 172 -9.20 6.11 -0.33
N LYS A 173 -7.99 5.87 -0.83
CA LYS A 173 -7.53 4.53 -1.21
C LYS A 173 -6.11 4.28 -0.75
N ILE A 174 -5.81 3.02 -0.44
CA ILE A 174 -4.45 2.56 -0.15
C ILE A 174 -3.89 1.91 -1.42
N VAL A 175 -2.79 2.43 -1.93
CA VAL A 175 -2.05 1.89 -3.07
C VAL A 175 -0.73 1.30 -2.60
N ARG A 176 -0.08 0.50 -3.45
CA ARG A 176 1.26 -0.03 -3.15
C ARG A 176 2.32 1.05 -3.31
N SER A 177 3.28 1.06 -2.40
CA SER A 177 4.47 1.92 -2.47
C SER A 177 5.19 1.72 -3.82
N PRO A 178 5.36 2.77 -4.65
CA PRO A 178 6.02 2.65 -5.94
C PRO A 178 7.50 2.29 -5.72
N GLY A 179 7.83 1.02 -5.94
CA GLY A 179 9.14 0.44 -5.63
C GLY A 179 9.10 -1.04 -5.24
N ARG A 180 7.97 -1.56 -4.74
CA ARG A 180 7.75 -3.00 -4.57
C ARG A 180 7.13 -3.64 -5.82
N GLU A 181 7.98 -4.00 -6.77
CA GLU A 181 7.56 -4.83 -7.91
C GLU A 181 6.98 -6.18 -7.43
N ARG A 182 5.78 -6.54 -7.91
CA ARG A 182 5.20 -7.86 -7.62
C ARG A 182 6.06 -8.95 -8.30
N LYS A 183 6.93 -9.62 -7.53
CA LYS A 183 6.42 -10.67 -6.63
C LYS A 183 5.30 -11.58 -7.19
N SER A 184 5.19 -11.83 -8.51
CA SER A 184 3.98 -12.48 -9.08
C SER A 184 3.58 -13.79 -8.39
N VAL A 185 2.29 -13.94 -8.10
CA VAL A 185 1.79 -15.03 -7.25
C VAL A 185 1.61 -16.30 -8.08
N ILE A 186 2.73 -16.97 -8.36
CA ILE A 186 2.74 -18.41 -8.61
C ILE A 186 3.20 -19.05 -7.31
N ALA A 187 2.24 -19.37 -6.44
CA ALA A 187 2.51 -19.96 -5.14
C ALA A 187 3.24 -21.30 -5.32
N GLY A 188 4.39 -21.47 -4.65
CA GLY A 188 5.19 -22.69 -4.69
C GLY A 188 6.44 -22.65 -5.58
N ILE A 189 6.54 -21.74 -6.56
CA ILE A 189 7.78 -21.61 -7.35
C ILE A 189 8.78 -20.73 -6.59
N LYS A 190 9.88 -21.34 -6.13
CA LYS A 190 11.06 -20.59 -5.68
C LYS A 190 11.59 -19.76 -6.84
N ARG A 191 11.67 -18.45 -6.66
CA ARG A 191 12.25 -17.49 -7.64
C ARG A 191 13.78 -17.43 -7.56
N GLU A 192 14.40 -18.52 -7.14
CA GLU A 192 15.85 -18.72 -7.24
C GLU A 192 16.08 -19.30 -8.63
N LEU A 193 16.87 -18.63 -9.49
CA LEU A 193 17.22 -19.19 -10.80
C LEU A 193 17.97 -20.51 -10.59
N ALA A 194 17.59 -21.57 -11.30
CA ALA A 194 18.34 -22.82 -11.29
C ALA A 194 19.72 -22.63 -11.96
N PRO A 195 20.75 -23.42 -11.59
CA PRO A 195 22.07 -23.34 -12.23
C PRO A 195 21.99 -23.44 -13.77
N SER A 196 21.16 -24.35 -14.29
CA SER A 196 20.90 -24.49 -15.72
C SER A 196 20.23 -23.26 -16.35
N GLU A 197 19.29 -22.60 -15.67
CA GLU A 197 18.70 -21.35 -16.15
C GLU A 197 19.74 -20.23 -16.23
N VAL A 198 20.63 -20.13 -15.24
CA VAL A 198 21.73 -19.15 -15.24
C VAL A 198 22.67 -19.39 -16.43
N VAL A 199 23.04 -20.63 -16.73
CA VAL A 199 23.89 -20.96 -17.89
C VAL A 199 23.16 -20.70 -19.22
N VAL A 200 21.85 -20.96 -19.31
CA VAL A 200 21.04 -20.62 -20.49
C VAL A 200 21.00 -19.11 -20.72
N LEU A 201 20.85 -18.30 -19.65
CA LEU A 201 20.86 -16.84 -19.72
C LEU A 201 22.24 -16.31 -20.13
N LEU A 202 23.32 -16.87 -19.60
CA LEU A 202 24.70 -16.52 -19.94
C LEU A 202 25.03 -16.85 -21.42
N LEU A 203 24.68 -18.05 -21.90
CA LEU A 203 24.91 -18.45 -23.29
C LEU A 203 24.04 -17.67 -24.29
N SER A 204 22.81 -17.32 -23.90
CA SER A 204 21.94 -16.43 -24.70
C SER A 204 22.56 -15.04 -24.81
N ALA A 205 23.07 -14.50 -23.70
CA ALA A 205 23.75 -13.21 -23.67
C ALA A 205 25.03 -13.18 -24.52
N GLU A 206 25.85 -14.25 -24.51
CA GLU A 206 27.01 -14.37 -25.42
C GLU A 206 26.56 -14.39 -26.89
N ARG A 207 25.57 -15.23 -27.23
CA ARG A 207 25.02 -15.36 -28.60
C ARG A 207 24.48 -14.04 -29.14
N GLU A 208 23.85 -13.23 -28.29
CA GLU A 208 23.23 -11.95 -28.64
C GLU A 208 24.18 -10.76 -28.46
N ASN A 209 25.44 -10.99 -28.07
CA ASN A 209 26.44 -9.95 -27.73
C ASN A 209 25.97 -8.98 -26.63
N ASN A 210 25.06 -9.42 -25.75
CA ASN A 210 24.55 -8.62 -24.64
C ASN A 210 25.46 -8.79 -23.40
N TRP A 211 26.66 -8.21 -23.50
CA TRP A 211 27.72 -8.38 -22.50
C TRP A 211 27.31 -7.92 -21.09
N ASN A 212 26.45 -6.89 -20.99
CA ASN A 212 25.87 -6.45 -19.72
C ASN A 212 25.04 -7.54 -19.02
N ASN A 213 24.36 -8.41 -19.77
CA ASN A 213 23.67 -9.57 -19.20
C ASN A 213 24.59 -10.77 -19.00
N PHE A 214 25.64 -10.92 -19.81
CA PHE A 214 26.66 -11.96 -19.64
C PHE A 214 27.40 -11.80 -18.30
N PHE A 215 27.91 -10.60 -18.00
CA PHE A 215 28.68 -10.33 -16.78
C PHE A 215 27.85 -10.38 -15.49
N LYS A 216 26.52 -10.25 -15.54
CA LYS A 216 25.64 -10.43 -14.35
C LYS A 216 25.72 -11.82 -13.73
N TYR A 217 26.02 -12.83 -14.54
CA TYR A 217 26.03 -14.24 -14.15
C TYR A 217 27.46 -14.79 -13.99
N LEU A 218 28.48 -13.93 -14.02
CA LEU A 218 29.88 -14.30 -14.04
C LEU A 218 30.62 -13.74 -12.83
N ARG A 219 31.33 -14.57 -12.05
CA ARG A 219 32.29 -14.07 -11.07
C ARG A 219 33.68 -14.01 -11.70
N ALA A 220 34.00 -12.89 -12.36
CA ALA A 220 35.24 -12.73 -13.12
C ALA A 220 36.53 -13.09 -12.33
N GLU A 221 36.60 -12.74 -11.05
CA GLU A 221 37.69 -13.05 -10.12
C GLU A 221 38.02 -14.55 -10.00
N LYS A 222 37.02 -15.43 -10.17
CA LYS A 222 37.21 -16.88 -10.22
C LYS A 222 37.24 -17.41 -11.65
N PHE A 223 36.37 -16.90 -12.53
CA PHE A 223 36.25 -17.35 -13.91
C PHE A 223 37.50 -17.10 -14.76
N ILE A 224 38.34 -16.15 -14.36
CA ILE A 224 39.68 -15.94 -14.95
C ILE A 224 40.56 -17.19 -14.87
N ASN A 225 40.36 -18.06 -13.87
CA ASN A 225 41.11 -19.31 -13.68
C ASN A 225 40.91 -20.32 -14.84
N ALA A 226 39.81 -20.23 -15.58
CA ALA A 226 39.56 -21.04 -16.77
C ALA A 226 40.46 -20.68 -17.98
N TYR A 227 41.21 -19.57 -17.91
CA TYR A 227 41.96 -19.02 -19.03
C TYR A 227 43.45 -18.90 -18.71
N PRO A 228 44.28 -19.92 -19.02
CA PRO A 228 45.69 -20.00 -18.62
C PRO A 228 46.53 -18.74 -18.89
N GLN A 229 46.25 -18.03 -19.99
CA GLN A 229 46.96 -16.79 -20.36
C GLN A 229 46.68 -15.61 -19.42
N PHE A 230 45.59 -15.64 -18.64
CA PHE A 230 45.24 -14.61 -17.66
C PHE A 230 45.55 -15.07 -16.21
N VAL A 231 45.41 -16.36 -15.88
CA VAL A 231 45.69 -16.88 -14.53
C VAL A 231 47.09 -16.50 -14.04
N GLN A 232 48.10 -16.74 -14.87
CA GLN A 232 49.50 -16.50 -14.50
C GLN A 232 49.78 -15.02 -14.19
N MET A 233 49.09 -14.10 -14.87
CA MET A 233 49.20 -12.67 -14.59
C MET A 233 48.43 -12.34 -13.30
N TYR A 234 47.18 -12.80 -13.19
CA TYR A 234 46.29 -12.50 -12.07
C TYR A 234 46.80 -13.02 -10.72
N THR A 235 47.38 -14.23 -10.67
CA THR A 235 47.88 -14.82 -9.43
C THR A 235 49.10 -14.09 -8.87
N ASN A 236 49.99 -13.60 -9.75
CA ASN A 236 51.25 -12.95 -9.35
C ASN A 236 51.12 -11.42 -9.15
N ALA A 237 50.01 -10.83 -9.57
CA ALA A 237 49.73 -9.40 -9.50
C ALA A 237 49.33 -8.90 -8.09
N ASP A 238 49.61 -7.62 -7.83
CA ASP A 238 49.07 -6.91 -6.66
C ASP A 238 47.56 -6.61 -6.80
N GLU A 239 46.92 -6.04 -5.77
CA GLU A 239 45.48 -5.76 -5.80
C GLU A 239 45.06 -4.76 -6.89
N MET A 240 45.90 -3.78 -7.20
CA MET A 240 45.62 -2.74 -8.20
C MET A 240 45.82 -3.28 -9.63
N GLU A 241 46.88 -4.05 -9.83
CA GLU A 241 47.14 -4.79 -11.07
C GLU A 241 46.06 -5.85 -11.33
N LYS A 242 45.58 -6.55 -10.29
CA LYS A 242 44.46 -7.51 -10.40
C LYS A 242 43.19 -6.88 -10.96
N LEU A 243 42.83 -5.67 -10.53
CA LEU A 243 41.68 -4.94 -11.08
C LEU A 243 41.87 -4.67 -12.58
N LYS A 244 43.04 -4.17 -12.97
CA LYS A 244 43.38 -3.93 -14.39
C LYS A 244 43.37 -5.21 -15.24
N ILE A 245 43.88 -6.31 -14.70
CA ILE A 245 43.87 -7.63 -15.36
C ILE A 245 42.42 -8.13 -15.53
N ILE A 246 41.54 -7.94 -14.55
CA ILE A 246 40.10 -8.25 -14.68
C ILE A 246 39.45 -7.38 -15.75
N GLU A 247 39.75 -6.08 -15.83
CA GLU A 247 39.24 -5.23 -16.92
C GLU A 247 39.69 -5.71 -18.30
N ASP A 248 40.97 -6.07 -18.45
CA ASP A 248 41.52 -6.53 -19.73
C ASP A 248 41.03 -7.95 -20.09
N PHE A 249 40.74 -8.79 -19.10
CA PHE A 249 40.03 -10.05 -19.25
C PHE A 249 38.58 -9.85 -19.72
N ASN A 250 37.84 -8.91 -19.11
CA ASN A 250 36.49 -8.56 -19.56
C ASN A 250 36.51 -8.00 -20.99
N LYS A 251 37.48 -7.12 -21.33
CA LYS A 251 37.70 -6.63 -22.70
C LYS A 251 38.02 -7.77 -23.67
N PHE A 252 38.74 -8.80 -23.24
CA PHE A 252 39.03 -10.00 -24.04
C PHE A 252 37.76 -10.84 -24.29
N LEU A 253 36.92 -11.07 -23.27
CA LEU A 253 35.66 -11.81 -23.40
C LEU A 253 34.67 -11.12 -24.36
N MET A 254 34.62 -9.79 -24.37
CA MET A 254 33.77 -9.01 -25.28
C MET A 254 34.24 -8.96 -26.74
N ARG A 255 35.42 -9.51 -27.08
CA ARG A 255 35.95 -9.43 -28.46
C ARG A 255 35.07 -10.25 -29.42
N PRO A 256 34.70 -9.70 -30.60
CA PRO A 256 33.96 -10.45 -31.60
C PRO A 256 34.68 -11.76 -31.97
N ARG A 257 34.00 -12.88 -31.74
CA ARG A 257 34.49 -14.22 -32.06
C ARG A 257 34.07 -14.63 -33.47
N THR A 258 34.98 -15.20 -34.23
CA THR A 258 34.65 -15.82 -35.53
C THR A 258 33.83 -17.10 -35.34
N ASP A 259 33.99 -17.80 -34.20
CA ASP A 259 33.26 -19.00 -33.78
C ASP A 259 32.06 -18.68 -32.87
N TYR A 260 31.14 -17.85 -33.35
CA TYR A 260 29.93 -17.48 -32.60
C TYR A 260 28.98 -18.69 -32.39
N ILE A 261 28.20 -18.65 -31.30
CA ILE A 261 27.24 -19.70 -30.95
C ILE A 261 26.08 -19.72 -31.97
N LYS A 262 25.77 -20.92 -32.50
CA LYS A 262 24.60 -21.18 -33.35
C LYS A 262 23.44 -21.78 -32.56
N GLU A 263 23.72 -22.78 -31.74
CA GLU A 263 22.74 -23.55 -30.98
C GLU A 263 23.41 -24.04 -29.69
N PHE A 264 22.65 -24.18 -28.61
CA PHE A 264 23.10 -24.85 -27.40
C PHE A 264 21.94 -25.60 -26.74
N ARG A 265 22.27 -26.61 -25.92
CA ARG A 265 21.30 -27.41 -25.15
C ARG A 265 21.94 -27.91 -23.86
N VAL A 266 21.28 -27.67 -22.72
CA VAL A 266 21.67 -28.27 -21.44
C VAL A 266 21.48 -29.79 -21.53
N LEU A 267 22.52 -30.54 -21.17
CA LEU A 267 22.54 -32.01 -21.14
C LEU A 267 22.24 -32.53 -19.74
N ARG A 268 22.86 -31.91 -18.72
CA ARG A 268 22.77 -32.35 -17.32
C ARG A 268 22.96 -31.17 -16.38
N GLU A 269 22.29 -31.23 -15.24
CA GLU A 269 22.57 -30.42 -14.05
C GLU A 269 22.88 -31.40 -12.90
N SER A 270 23.83 -31.04 -12.03
CA SER A 270 24.07 -31.70 -10.75
C SER A 270 24.50 -30.67 -9.71
N ILE A 271 23.81 -30.64 -8.59
CA ILE A 271 24.07 -29.75 -7.45
C ILE A 271 24.71 -30.59 -6.34
N GLU A 272 25.73 -30.09 -5.68
CA GLU A 272 26.36 -30.78 -4.54
C GLU A 272 25.44 -30.80 -3.31
N ASP A 273 25.63 -31.77 -2.42
CA ASP A 273 24.73 -32.02 -1.28
C ASP A 273 24.63 -30.83 -0.30
N ASP A 274 25.71 -30.06 -0.18
CA ASP A 274 25.79 -28.83 0.62
C ASP A 274 25.12 -27.61 -0.05
N LYS A 275 24.78 -27.72 -1.34
CA LYS A 275 24.21 -26.69 -2.22
C LYS A 275 25.10 -25.44 -2.36
N SER A 276 26.42 -25.58 -2.16
CA SER A 276 27.38 -24.48 -2.37
C SER A 276 27.84 -24.41 -3.83
N ALA A 277 28.01 -25.56 -4.49
CA ALA A 277 28.41 -25.68 -5.89
C ALA A 277 27.38 -26.44 -6.74
N ALA A 278 27.39 -26.15 -8.04
CA ALA A 278 26.62 -26.85 -9.06
C ALA A 278 27.43 -26.97 -10.36
N TYR A 279 27.22 -28.07 -11.07
CA TYR A 279 27.80 -28.34 -12.38
C TYR A 279 26.69 -28.46 -13.43
N VAL A 280 26.89 -27.82 -14.57
CA VAL A 280 25.94 -27.83 -15.69
C VAL A 280 26.70 -28.20 -16.96
N ASP A 281 26.37 -29.37 -17.52
CA ASP A 281 26.90 -29.83 -18.80
C ASP A 281 26.00 -29.33 -19.93
N VAL A 282 26.59 -28.69 -20.94
CA VAL A 282 25.88 -28.10 -22.08
C VAL A 282 26.57 -28.46 -23.38
N GLN A 283 25.80 -28.96 -24.35
CA GLN A 283 26.28 -29.08 -25.73
C GLN A 283 26.14 -27.72 -26.43
N VAL A 284 27.23 -27.18 -26.97
CA VAL A 284 27.25 -25.90 -27.68
C VAL A 284 27.79 -26.09 -29.10
N LYS A 285 27.00 -25.72 -30.11
CA LYS A 285 27.42 -25.70 -31.52
C LYS A 285 27.88 -24.30 -31.90
N ARG A 286 29.16 -24.14 -32.22
CA ARG A 286 29.73 -22.89 -32.73
C ARG A 286 29.89 -22.92 -34.25
N TYR A 287 29.76 -21.76 -34.87
CA TYR A 287 30.00 -21.59 -36.30
C TYR A 287 31.44 -21.96 -36.67
N ALA A 288 31.60 -22.64 -37.80
CA ALA A 288 32.87 -22.82 -38.47
C ALA A 288 32.62 -22.89 -39.99
N PRO A 289 33.58 -22.53 -40.86
CA PRO A 289 33.32 -22.30 -42.30
C PRO A 289 32.79 -23.50 -43.10
N ARG A 290 32.97 -24.74 -42.62
CA ARG A 290 32.51 -25.97 -43.30
C ARG A 290 31.32 -26.64 -42.61
N LYS A 291 31.48 -27.01 -41.34
CA LYS A 291 30.45 -27.67 -40.51
C LYS A 291 30.56 -27.11 -39.10
N PRO A 292 29.46 -26.72 -38.43
CA PRO A 292 29.49 -26.27 -37.04
C PRO A 292 30.17 -27.29 -36.13
N ILE A 293 31.07 -26.82 -35.26
CA ILE A 293 31.79 -27.67 -34.32
C ILE A 293 30.95 -27.76 -33.04
N SER A 294 30.72 -28.99 -32.58
CA SER A 294 30.01 -29.26 -31.33
C SER A 294 31.00 -29.42 -30.19
N TYR A 295 30.83 -28.63 -29.15
CA TYR A 295 31.57 -28.71 -27.90
C TYR A 295 30.65 -29.22 -26.79
N THR A 296 31.21 -29.87 -25.78
CA THR A 296 30.57 -30.05 -24.48
C THR A 296 31.27 -29.12 -23.50
N TYR A 297 30.52 -28.17 -22.94
CA TYR A 297 30.97 -27.27 -21.89
C TYR A 297 30.44 -27.74 -20.56
N ARG A 298 31.31 -27.86 -19.56
CA ARG A 298 30.93 -28.04 -18.17
C ARG A 298 31.16 -26.71 -17.46
N TYR A 299 30.08 -26.07 -17.05
CA TYR A 299 30.14 -24.87 -16.22
C TYR A 299 30.13 -25.27 -14.75
N THR A 300 31.00 -24.65 -13.96
CA THR A 300 30.94 -24.68 -12.50
C THR A 300 30.30 -23.39 -12.03
N LEU A 301 29.29 -23.50 -11.17
CA LEU A 301 28.60 -22.38 -10.54
C LEU A 301 28.73 -22.49 -9.03
N GLU A 302 29.00 -21.36 -8.37
CA GLU A 302 28.96 -21.25 -6.92
C GLU A 302 27.80 -20.37 -6.49
N LYS A 303 27.21 -20.68 -5.33
CA LYS A 303 26.19 -19.82 -4.71
C LYS A 303 26.84 -18.59 -4.08
N PHE A 304 26.32 -17.41 -4.41
CA PHE A 304 26.69 -16.12 -3.85
C PHE A 304 25.44 -15.44 -3.28
N ARG A 305 25.30 -15.47 -1.95
CA ARG A 305 24.06 -15.07 -1.27
C ARG A 305 22.88 -15.89 -1.84
N ASP A 306 21.96 -15.25 -2.56
CA ASP A 306 20.78 -15.89 -3.16
C ASP A 306 20.92 -16.19 -4.66
N PHE A 307 22.09 -15.98 -5.27
CA PHE A 307 22.32 -16.11 -6.72
C PHE A 307 23.37 -17.18 -7.04
N TRP A 308 23.22 -17.88 -8.16
CA TRP A 308 24.31 -18.68 -8.73
C TRP A 308 25.14 -17.82 -9.69
N LEU A 309 26.47 -17.94 -9.60
CA LEU A 309 27.41 -17.28 -10.50
C LEU A 309 28.36 -18.31 -11.09
N CYS A 310 28.58 -18.26 -12.41
CA CYS A 310 29.60 -19.07 -13.07
C CYS A 310 30.99 -18.65 -12.59
N THR A 311 31.74 -19.64 -12.09
CA THR A 311 33.09 -19.48 -11.54
C THR A 311 34.15 -20.22 -12.33
N ASP A 312 33.77 -21.18 -13.19
CA ASP A 312 34.68 -21.91 -14.06
C ASP A 312 33.98 -22.42 -15.33
N ILE A 313 34.75 -22.77 -16.36
CA ILE A 313 34.29 -23.44 -17.58
C ILE A 313 35.35 -24.42 -18.13
N GLU A 314 34.98 -25.68 -18.23
CA GLU A 314 35.76 -26.69 -18.98
C GLU A 314 35.14 -26.92 -20.35
N ALA A 315 35.97 -26.95 -21.41
CA ALA A 315 35.51 -27.12 -22.78
C ALA A 315 36.15 -28.34 -23.46
N THR A 316 35.33 -29.30 -23.85
CA THR A 316 35.75 -30.50 -24.60
C THR A 316 35.16 -30.50 -26.02
N VAL A 317 35.94 -30.99 -27.00
CA VAL A 317 35.51 -31.03 -28.42
C VAL A 317 34.89 -32.40 -28.72
N ASN A 318 33.61 -32.41 -29.11
CA ASN A 318 32.97 -33.64 -29.58
C ASN A 318 33.43 -33.93 -31.01
N LYS A 319 34.44 -34.78 -31.18
CA LYS A 319 34.93 -35.25 -32.49
C LYS A 319 33.96 -36.25 -33.13
N GLY A 320 32.82 -35.72 -33.58
CA GLY A 320 31.99 -36.24 -34.67
C GLY A 320 31.23 -37.56 -34.43
N GLU A 321 29.91 -37.47 -34.38
CA GLU A 321 29.12 -38.40 -35.18
C GLU A 321 29.03 -37.84 -36.62
N SER A 322 29.60 -38.58 -37.56
CA SER A 322 29.15 -38.53 -38.95
C SER A 322 27.87 -39.33 -39.05
N ARG A 323 26.77 -38.65 -39.37
CA ARG A 323 25.61 -39.21 -40.06
C ARG A 323 25.57 -38.61 -41.46
#